data_AF-A0AAD7FV62-F1
#
_entry.id   AF-A0AAD7FV62-F1
#
_cell.length_a   1.000
_cell.length_b   1.000
_cell.length_c   1.000
_cell.angle_alpha   90.00
_cell.angle_beta   90.00
_cell.angle_gamma   90.00
#
_symmetry.space_group_name_H-M   'P 1'
#
loop_
_entity.id
_entity.type
_entity.pdbx_description
1 polymer ?
#
loop_
_entity_poly.entity_id
_entity_poly.type
_entity_poly.pdbx_seq_one_letter_code
_entity_poly.pdbx_strand_id
1 'polypeptide(L)'
;GPDFYKLRRAQWLTPTSALPRPAEPSSSRRKLEQVLSTPDAVTDDEVWYGSVEKIWKGLSQGGRLKRRLPMKLVIKIIHSAWLRDNTWPANAVAPEPDDELLP
;
A
#
# COMPACT_ATOMS: atom_id res chain seq x y z
N GLY A 1 -23.35 -10.98 -19.66
CA GLY A 1 -22.74 -11.87 -20.66
C GLY A 1 -21.34 -11.40 -21.05
N PRO A 2 -20.58 -12.19 -21.81
CA PRO A 2 -19.18 -11.91 -22.17
C PRO A 2 -18.95 -10.56 -22.85
N ASP A 3 -19.92 -10.09 -23.64
CA ASP A 3 -19.78 -8.81 -24.36
C ASP A 3 -19.89 -7.60 -23.44
N PHE A 4 -20.73 -7.68 -22.40
CA PHE A 4 -20.77 -6.67 -21.34
C PHE A 4 -19.46 -6.62 -20.54
N TYR A 5 -18.81 -7.78 -20.36
CA TYR A 5 -17.49 -7.84 -19.74
C TYR A 5 -16.42 -7.19 -20.62
N LYS A 6 -16.39 -7.48 -21.93
CA LYS A 6 -15.46 -6.85 -22.89
C LYS A 6 -15.61 -5.32 -22.92
N LEU A 7 -16.84 -4.82 -22.97
CA LEU A 7 -17.13 -3.38 -22.96
C LEU A 7 -16.64 -2.71 -21.67
N ARG A 8 -16.92 -3.33 -20.52
CA ARG A 8 -16.48 -2.80 -19.22
C ARG A 8 -14.96 -2.86 -19.06
N ARG A 9 -14.33 -3.94 -19.52
CA ARG A 9 -12.87 -4.10 -19.52
C ARG A 9 -12.19 -3.03 -20.39
N ALA A 10 -12.74 -2.73 -21.57
CA ALA A 10 -12.24 -1.67 -22.42
C ALA A 10 -12.31 -0.30 -21.72
N GLN A 11 -13.40 -0.01 -21.00
CA GLN A 11 -13.52 1.22 -20.21
C GLN A 11 -12.51 1.28 -19.06
N TRP A 12 -12.29 0.19 -18.33
CA TRP A 12 -11.32 0.14 -17.23
C TRP A 12 -9.88 0.30 -17.68
N LEU A 13 -9.55 -0.24 -18.85
CA LEU A 13 -8.18 -0.19 -19.38
C LEU A 13 -7.89 1.10 -20.17
N THR A 14 -8.91 1.89 -20.51
CA THR A 14 -8.72 3.19 -21.15
C THR A 14 -7.94 4.11 -20.20
N PRO A 15 -6.71 4.53 -20.55
CA PRO A 15 -5.94 5.43 -19.70
C PRO A 15 -6.69 6.77 -19.57
N THR A 16 -7.08 7.13 -18.35
CA THR A 16 -7.67 8.44 -18.09
C THR A 16 -6.55 9.49 -18.09
N SER A 17 -6.66 10.54 -18.92
CA SER A 17 -5.57 11.50 -19.14
C SER A 17 -5.24 12.39 -17.93
N ALA A 18 -6.08 12.39 -16.89
CA ALA A 18 -5.89 13.20 -15.71
C ALA A 18 -5.49 12.35 -14.50
N LEU A 19 -4.25 11.84 -14.49
CA LEU A 19 -3.66 11.45 -13.21
C LEU A 19 -3.39 12.75 -12.42
N PRO A 20 -4.06 12.97 -11.27
CA PRO A 20 -3.83 14.17 -10.50
C PRO A 20 -2.36 14.23 -10.06
N ARG A 21 -1.70 15.36 -10.33
CA ARG A 21 -0.28 15.61 -9.97
C ARG A 21 -0.05 15.17 -8.51
N PRO A 22 1.04 14.42 -8.23
CA PRO A 22 1.37 14.04 -6.86
C PRO A 22 1.46 15.30 -5.99
N ALA A 23 0.75 15.30 -4.87
CA ALA A 23 0.89 16.38 -3.90
C ALA A 23 2.32 16.42 -3.38
N GLU A 24 2.87 17.61 -3.17
CA GLU A 24 4.19 17.75 -2.59
C GLU A 24 4.23 17.12 -1.19
N PRO A 25 5.31 16.38 -0.86
CA PRO A 25 5.40 15.70 0.41
C PRO A 25 5.52 16.71 1.56
N SER A 26 4.66 16.56 2.57
CA SER A 26 4.83 17.27 3.84
C SER A 26 6.13 16.84 4.53
N SER A 27 6.61 17.65 5.48
CA SER A 27 7.75 17.26 6.34
C SER A 27 7.50 15.93 7.06
N SER A 28 6.30 15.71 7.59
CA SER A 28 5.89 14.44 8.20
C SER A 28 5.90 13.29 7.19
N ARG A 29 5.45 13.53 5.95
CA ARG A 29 5.49 12.52 4.88
C ARG A 29 6.92 12.16 4.51
N ARG A 30 7.82 13.14 4.38
CA ARG A 30 9.25 12.88 4.09
C ARG A 30 9.90 12.03 5.18
N LYS A 31 9.63 12.33 6.46
CA LYS A 31 10.11 11.53 7.59
C LYS A 31 9.59 10.10 7.52
N LEU A 32 8.29 9.92 7.27
CA LEU A 32 7.69 8.60 7.11
C LEU A 32 8.27 7.83 5.92
N GLU A 33 8.48 8.50 4.78
CA GLU A 33 9.12 7.92 3.61
C GLU A 33 10.55 7.47 3.91
N GLN A 34 11.32 8.29 4.62
CA GLN A 34 12.68 7.96 5.02
C GLN A 34 12.72 6.76 5.96
N VAL A 35 11.89 6.76 7.00
CA VAL A 35 11.81 5.65 7.96
C VAL A 35 11.37 4.35 7.29
N LEU A 36 10.33 4.41 6.43
CA LEU A 36 9.85 3.23 5.71
C LEU A 36 10.70 2.88 4.48
N SER A 37 11.77 3.62 4.18
CA SER A 37 12.67 3.30 3.07
C SER A 37 13.71 2.24 3.45
N THR A 38 13.99 2.05 4.74
CA THR A 38 14.93 1.03 5.19
C THR A 38 14.37 -0.39 4.94
N PRO A 39 15.23 -1.35 4.57
CA PRO A 39 14.81 -2.70 4.19
C PRO A 39 14.09 -3.45 5.32
N ASP A 40 14.41 -3.16 6.59
CA ASP A 40 13.85 -3.83 7.77
C ASP A 40 12.76 -3.01 8.50
N ALA A 41 12.36 -1.87 7.94
CA ALA A 41 11.40 -0.95 8.58
C ALA A 41 10.05 -1.59 8.95
N VAL A 42 9.68 -2.66 8.25
CA VAL A 42 8.39 -3.33 8.42
C VAL A 42 8.37 -4.17 9.71
N THR A 43 9.50 -4.79 10.03
CA THR A 43 9.67 -5.66 11.21
C THR A 43 10.28 -4.92 12.41
N ASP A 44 10.87 -3.74 12.20
CA ASP A 44 11.47 -2.92 13.25
C ASP A 44 10.42 -2.34 14.21
N ASP A 45 10.60 -2.63 15.50
CA ASP A 45 9.71 -2.17 16.58
C ASP A 45 9.90 -0.70 16.93
N GLU A 46 11.12 -0.16 16.82
CA GLU A 46 11.37 1.28 17.06
C GLU A 46 10.61 2.13 16.04
N VAL A 47 10.63 1.70 14.78
CA VAL A 47 9.87 2.32 13.69
C VAL A 47 8.37 2.25 13.95
N TRP A 48 7.89 1.10 14.44
CA TRP A 48 6.49 0.87 14.74
C TRP A 48 5.96 1.81 15.82
N TYR A 49 6.56 1.73 17.02
CA TYR A 49 6.12 2.52 18.17
C TYR A 49 6.41 4.02 18.00
N GLY A 50 7.45 4.37 17.23
CA GLY A 50 7.81 5.77 16.97
C GLY A 50 6.79 6.51 16.10
N SER A 51 6.27 5.87 15.04
CA SER A 51 5.45 6.59 14.05
C SER A 51 4.38 5.78 13.34
N VAL A 52 4.63 4.51 13.04
CA VAL A 52 3.74 3.73 12.16
C VAL A 52 2.44 3.33 12.89
N GLU A 53 2.51 2.99 14.18
CA GLU A 53 1.34 2.55 14.96
C GLU A 53 0.22 3.61 14.96
N LYS A 54 0.57 4.89 15.15
CA LYS A 54 -0.40 6.00 15.17
C LYS A 54 -1.08 6.18 13.81
N ILE A 55 -0.32 6.01 12.73
CA ILE A 55 -0.85 6.13 11.37
C ILE A 55 -1.77 4.93 11.07
N TRP A 56 -1.35 3.72 11.44
CA TRP A 56 -2.16 2.52 11.33
C TRP A 56 -3.48 2.62 12.09
N LYS A 57 -3.47 3.10 13.34
CA LYS A 57 -4.71 3.34 14.12
C LYS A 57 -5.66 4.29 13.41
N GLY A 58 -5.15 5.37 12.84
CA GLY A 58 -5.95 6.31 12.04
C GLY A 58 -6.53 5.66 10.79
N LEU A 59 -5.74 4.85 10.07
CA LEU A 59 -6.19 4.15 8.86
C LEU A 59 -7.23 3.07 9.14
N SER A 60 -6.98 2.21 10.14
CA SER A 60 -7.86 1.09 10.51
C SER A 60 -9.22 1.54 11.06
N GLN A 61 -9.28 2.72 11.68
CA GLN A 61 -10.55 3.33 12.15
C GLN A 61 -11.33 4.04 11.04
N GLY A 62 -10.88 4.01 9.78
CA GLY A 62 -11.52 4.74 8.68
C GLY A 62 -11.26 6.24 8.71
N GLY A 63 -10.19 6.67 9.39
CA GLY A 63 -9.81 8.07 9.48
C GLY A 63 -9.49 8.66 8.12
N ARG A 64 -10.12 9.80 7.81
CA ARG A 64 -9.90 10.49 6.54
C ARG A 64 -8.50 11.13 6.51
N LEU A 65 -7.72 10.78 5.49
CA LEU A 65 -6.41 11.38 5.27
C LEU A 65 -6.53 12.87 4.91
N LYS A 66 -5.88 13.73 5.70
CA LYS A 66 -5.78 15.18 5.42
C LYS A 66 -4.96 15.48 4.16
N ARG A 67 -3.98 14.63 3.86
CA ARG A 67 -3.14 14.70 2.66
C ARG A 67 -3.03 13.32 2.03
N ARG A 68 -2.96 13.28 0.70
CA ARG A 68 -2.82 12.03 -0.06
C ARG A 68 -1.50 11.35 0.30
N LEU A 69 -1.55 10.04 0.51
CA LEU A 69 -0.38 9.22 0.81
C LEU A 69 -0.08 8.29 -0.39
N PRO A 70 1.18 8.14 -0.82
CA PRO A 70 1.55 7.15 -1.83
C PRO A 70 1.13 5.74 -1.42
N MET A 71 0.55 5.00 -2.37
CA MET A 71 0.05 3.64 -2.12
C MET A 71 1.16 2.70 -1.60
N LYS A 72 2.39 2.85 -2.12
CA LYS A 72 3.55 2.07 -1.66
C LYS A 72 3.79 2.20 -0.15
N LEU A 73 3.57 3.37 0.45
CA LEU A 73 3.71 3.56 1.89
C LEU A 73 2.55 2.94 2.66
N VAL A 74 1.32 3.10 2.14
CA VAL A 74 0.13 2.49 2.73
C VAL A 74 0.31 0.98 2.83
N ILE A 75 0.76 0.34 1.75
CA ILE A 75 1.02 -1.11 1.71
C ILE A 75 2.04 -1.51 2.78
N LYS A 76 3.15 -0.76 2.93
CA LYS A 76 4.16 -1.05 3.98
C LYS A 76 3.59 -0.93 5.40
N ILE A 77 2.78 0.10 5.66
CA ILE A 77 2.12 0.29 6.96
C ILE A 77 1.18 -0.87 7.28
N ILE A 78 0.34 -1.25 6.32
CA ILE A 78 -0.59 -2.38 6.47
C ILE A 78 0.20 -3.68 6.71
N HIS A 79 1.23 -3.94 5.91
CA HIS A 79 2.05 -5.13 6.06
C HIS A 79 2.71 -5.20 7.46
N SER A 80 3.24 -4.08 7.96
CA SER A 80 3.83 -4.01 9.30
C SER A 80 2.83 -4.26 10.43
N ALA A 81 1.56 -3.93 10.22
CA ALA A 81 0.48 -4.23 11.15
C ALA A 81 0.13 -5.73 11.11
N TRP A 82 -0.03 -6.29 9.91
CA TRP A 82 -0.41 -7.69 9.76
C TRP A 82 0.62 -8.66 10.32
N LEU A 83 1.90 -8.37 10.17
CA LEU A 83 2.97 -9.16 10.78
C LEU A 83 2.89 -9.18 12.31
N ARG A 84 2.47 -8.06 12.93
CA ARG A 84 2.34 -7.94 14.39
C ARG A 84 1.06 -8.58 14.92
N ASP A 85 -0.03 -8.46 14.17
CA ASP A 85 -1.30 -9.09 14.48
C ASP A 85 -1.27 -10.62 14.20
N ASN A 86 -0.14 -11.16 13.73
CA ASN A 86 0.01 -12.54 13.23
C ASN A 86 -1.05 -12.92 12.18
N THR A 87 -1.57 -11.94 11.46
CA THR A 87 -2.56 -12.13 10.39
C THR A 87 -1.89 -12.38 9.04
N TRP A 88 -0.60 -12.03 8.91
CA TRP A 88 0.22 -12.40 7.76
C TRP A 88 1.41 -13.26 8.19
N PRO A 89 1.65 -14.42 7.55
CA PRO A 89 2.82 -15.26 7.81
C PRO A 89 4.11 -14.57 7.35
N ALA A 90 5.03 -14.31 8.28
CA ALA A 90 6.28 -13.58 8.02
C ALA A 90 7.19 -14.22 6.95
N ASN A 91 7.09 -15.53 6.76
CA ASN A 91 7.93 -16.31 5.85
C ASN A 91 7.15 -16.93 4.69
N ALA A 92 5.91 -16.50 4.42
CA ALA A 92 5.18 -17.03 3.28
C ALA A 92 5.69 -16.40 1.98
N VAL A 93 6.23 -17.25 1.12
CA VAL A 93 6.50 -16.92 -0.27
C VAL A 93 5.18 -17.03 -1.02
N ALA A 94 4.79 -15.98 -1.73
CA ALA A 94 3.64 -16.05 -2.61
C ALA A 94 3.92 -17.13 -3.67
N PRO A 95 2.99 -18.07 -3.92
CA PRO A 95 3.15 -19.03 -5.02
C PRO A 95 3.27 -18.28 -6.35
N GLU A 96 3.87 -18.93 -7.34
CA GLU A 96 4.00 -18.34 -8.67
C GLU A 96 2.63 -17.92 -9.23
N PRO A 97 2.55 -16.79 -9.95
CA PRO A 97 1.30 -16.30 -10.46
C PRO A 97 0.72 -17.26 -11.51
N ASP A 98 -0.52 -17.70 -11.29
CA ASP A 98 -1.27 -18.56 -12.25
C ASP A 98 -1.51 -17.91 -13.62
N ASP A 99 -1.18 -16.61 -13.77
CA ASP A 99 -1.34 -15.81 -14.99
C ASP A 99 -0.15 -15.93 -15.97
N GLU A 100 0.85 -16.77 -15.70
CA GLU A 100 1.88 -17.09 -16.69
C GLU A 100 1.26 -17.83 -17.88
N LEU A 101 1.03 -17.09 -18.97
CA LEU A 101 0.74 -17.67 -20.28
C LEU A 101 1.95 -18.54 -20.67
N LEU A 102 1.78 -19.86 -20.59
CA LEU A 102 2.72 -20.82 -21.16
C LEU A 102 3.07 -20.41 -22.61
N PRO A 103 4.36 -20.47 -22.99
CA PRO A 103 4.85 -20.00 -24.28
C PRO A 103 4.23 -20.72 -25.48
#